data_AF-A0A8H7TQ77-F1
#
_entry.id   AF-A0A8H7TQ77-F1
#
_cell.length_a   1.000
_cell.length_b   1.000
_cell.length_c   1.000
_cell.angle_alpha   90.00
_cell.angle_beta   90.00
_cell.angle_gamma   90.00
#
_symmetry.space_group_name_H-M   'P 1'
#
loop_
_entity.id
_entity.type
_entity.pdbx_description
1 polymer ?
#
loop_
_entity_poly.entity_id
_entity_poly.type
_entity_poly.pdbx_seq_one_letter_code
_entity_poly.pdbx_strand_id
1 'polypeptide(L)'
;MTRPIRSITEAKGHDSSKHRLATFGGAGGQHAVAIAESLGIRQILVHRYSSSVLSAYGMALADVVDERQEPDSNTWEDSGKVVDELKERMRKLKEKSRESLADQGFNDNEIGFEEYLNMRYRGTESALMIIKPSEEEAKQYFDGNDWSFGQAFAKQHQYEFGFTLDERDIIVDDIRVRGIGKSFRHKEKTVDEQLKVIKKQDVAEGKKHGSQRVYFGEGRLDAPIFKLENLDVGDVVKGPAILADGTQTIVVRPKSQATVTETHVIIDLEYSNSKESSQSGVENKEVDPIMLSIFGHRFMSIAEQMGLTLQKTSVSTNVKERLDFSCAIFDATGGLVANAPHLPVHLGSMSTFVRCQAEIWKGKLNKGDVIISNHPSYGGTHLPDVTLMMPAFDSKGRKSSFTRHLGPIMPILVVSALVACHLIRGNCSKRERRFGAKSWSAEESLMRSASSSCSTMSRPGILVAAVLVPLRITSTTSELRCQPTKRESRSLRL
;
A
#
# COMPACT_ATOMS: atom_id res chain seq x y z
N MET A 1 14.71 -5.30 17.58
CA MET A 1 13.80 -4.19 17.19
C MET A 1 13.79 -3.91 15.69
N THR A 2 14.88 -4.09 14.95
CA THR A 2 14.94 -3.81 13.50
C THR A 2 14.13 -4.80 12.66
N ARG A 3 14.12 -6.09 13.01
CA ARG A 3 13.40 -7.15 12.26
C ARG A 3 11.89 -6.89 12.10
N PRO A 4 11.11 -6.56 13.15
CA PRO A 4 9.69 -6.25 12.99
C PRO A 4 9.42 -5.01 12.12
N ILE A 5 10.19 -3.93 12.31
CA ILE A 5 10.05 -2.70 11.51
C ILE A 5 10.29 -3.03 10.03
N ARG A 6 11.41 -3.71 9.75
CA ARG A 6 11.78 -4.15 8.41
C ARG A 6 10.71 -5.06 7.81
N SER A 7 10.22 -6.04 8.57
CA SER A 7 9.18 -6.96 8.10
C SER A 7 7.89 -6.24 7.73
N ILE A 8 7.41 -5.29 8.54
CA ILE A 8 6.16 -4.57 8.27
C ILE A 8 6.32 -3.62 7.09
N THR A 9 7.44 -2.90 7.00
CA THR A 9 7.70 -1.94 5.93
C THR A 9 7.98 -2.64 4.60
N GLU A 10 8.80 -3.70 4.59
CA GLU A 10 9.12 -4.47 3.39
C GLU A 10 7.97 -5.37 2.93
N ALA A 11 7.15 -5.93 3.83
CA ALA A 11 5.95 -6.69 3.45
C ALA A 11 4.93 -5.80 2.71
N LYS A 12 4.91 -4.50 3.01
CA LYS A 12 4.16 -3.50 2.23
C LYS A 12 4.88 -3.05 0.95
N GLY A 13 6.04 -3.62 0.64
CA GLY A 13 6.83 -3.31 -0.55
C GLY A 13 7.59 -1.97 -0.49
N HIS A 14 7.69 -1.35 0.69
CA HIS A 14 8.37 -0.07 0.86
C HIS A 14 9.85 -0.25 1.23
N ASP A 15 10.67 0.66 0.73
CA ASP A 15 12.09 0.77 1.10
C ASP A 15 12.21 1.56 2.41
N SER A 16 12.70 0.89 3.45
CA SER A 16 12.85 1.48 4.78
C SER A 16 13.81 2.68 4.82
N SER A 17 14.83 2.72 3.95
CA SER A 17 15.83 3.80 3.91
C SER A 17 15.26 5.17 3.51
N LYS A 18 14.11 5.17 2.81
CA LYS A 18 13.43 6.39 2.35
C LYS A 18 12.56 7.05 3.42
N HIS A 19 12.38 6.41 4.57
CA HIS A 19 11.51 6.89 5.64
C HIS A 19 12.33 7.63 6.71
N ARG A 20 11.66 8.49 7.48
CA ARG A 20 12.21 9.07 8.71
C ARG A 20 11.81 8.19 9.89
N LEU A 21 12.73 7.96 10.84
CA LEU A 21 12.43 7.19 12.04
C LEU A 21 11.92 8.13 13.13
N ALA A 22 10.62 8.11 13.42
CA ALA A 22 10.07 8.75 14.61
C ALA A 22 10.21 7.81 15.81
N THR A 23 10.83 8.27 16.90
CA THR A 23 11.00 7.47 18.11
C THR A 23 10.23 8.04 19.28
N PHE A 24 9.63 7.15 20.06
CA PHE A 24 8.92 7.46 21.29
C PHE A 24 9.32 6.50 22.41
N GLY A 25 8.87 6.76 23.64
CA GLY A 25 9.25 6.03 24.86
C GLY A 25 10.59 6.50 25.44
N GLY A 26 10.78 6.32 26.75
CA GLY A 26 11.99 6.77 27.45
C GLY A 26 13.30 6.15 26.95
N ALA A 27 13.23 4.90 26.45
CA ALA A 27 14.36 4.19 25.84
C ALA A 27 14.48 4.38 24.32
N GLY A 28 13.52 5.05 23.66
CA GLY A 28 13.49 5.22 22.21
C GLY A 28 14.74 5.94 21.70
N GLY A 29 15.07 7.08 22.32
CA GLY A 29 16.25 7.88 21.99
C GLY A 29 17.60 7.20 22.26
N GLN A 30 17.64 6.16 23.09
CA GLN A 30 18.87 5.42 23.40
C GLN A 30 19.28 4.48 22.26
N HIS A 31 18.29 3.88 21.59
CA HIS A 31 18.52 2.89 20.53
C HIS A 31 18.26 3.43 19.11
N ALA A 32 17.70 4.64 19.00
CA ALA A 32 17.26 5.23 17.73
C ALA A 32 18.34 5.18 16.64
N VAL A 33 19.56 5.61 16.97
CA VAL A 33 20.68 5.70 16.02
C VAL A 33 21.10 4.31 15.52
N ALA A 34 21.18 3.32 16.42
CA ALA A 34 21.53 1.93 16.08
C ALA A 34 20.45 1.25 15.22
N ILE A 35 19.18 1.51 15.51
CA ILE A 35 18.07 1.00 14.72
C ILE A 35 18.07 1.64 13.33
N ALA A 36 18.25 2.96 13.24
CA ALA A 36 18.26 3.68 11.98
C ALA A 36 19.41 3.25 11.06
N GLU A 37 20.64 3.08 11.59
CA GLU A 37 21.77 2.55 10.82
C GLU A 37 21.49 1.14 10.26
N SER A 38 20.93 0.25 11.09
CA SER A 38 20.59 -1.11 10.64
C SER A 38 19.47 -1.13 9.59
N LEU A 39 18.64 -0.09 9.51
CA LEU A 39 17.55 0.05 8.53
C LEU A 39 17.95 0.93 7.33
N GLY A 40 19.15 1.53 7.33
CA GLY A 40 19.58 2.46 6.28
C GLY A 40 18.84 3.80 6.31
N ILE A 41 18.16 4.14 7.41
CA ILE A 41 17.43 5.41 7.57
C ILE A 41 18.45 6.54 7.80
N ARG A 42 18.20 7.72 7.22
CA ARG A 42 19.10 8.88 7.30
C ARG A 42 18.77 9.86 8.41
N GLN A 43 17.50 9.97 8.78
CA GLN A 43 17.03 11.00 9.70
C GLN A 43 16.09 10.42 10.74
N ILE A 44 16.31 10.82 11.98
CA ILE A 44 15.55 10.39 13.16
C ILE A 44 14.89 11.62 13.79
N LEU A 45 13.64 11.48 14.18
CA LEU A 45 12.86 12.50 14.87
C LEU A 45 12.57 12.03 16.30
N VAL A 46 13.04 12.78 17.28
CA VAL A 46 12.79 12.56 18.70
C VAL A 46 12.03 13.77 19.25
N HIS A 47 10.95 13.58 19.99
CA HIS A 47 10.20 14.72 20.51
C HIS A 47 10.97 15.42 21.66
N ARG A 48 11.05 16.76 21.64
CA ARG A 48 11.83 17.54 22.60
C ARG A 48 11.25 17.47 24.01
N TYR A 49 9.95 17.70 24.14
CA TYR A 49 9.24 17.81 25.43
C TYR A 49 8.85 16.48 26.09
N SER A 50 9.58 15.41 25.75
CA SER A 50 9.43 14.03 26.26
C SER A 50 8.83 13.04 25.27
N SER A 51 9.68 12.15 24.76
CA SER A 51 9.27 10.96 24.03
C SER A 51 8.45 9.98 24.89
N SER A 52 8.59 10.00 26.22
CA SER A 52 7.91 9.04 27.10
C SER A 52 6.43 9.37 27.34
N VAL A 53 6.04 10.63 27.17
CA VAL A 53 4.66 11.11 27.34
C VAL A 53 3.92 11.23 26.00
N LEU A 54 4.56 10.89 24.88
CA LEU A 54 3.99 11.08 23.54
C LEU A 54 2.63 10.38 23.34
N SER A 55 2.40 9.24 24.00
CA SER A 55 1.09 8.57 23.98
C SER A 55 -0.01 9.40 24.66
N ALA A 56 0.29 10.00 25.82
CA ALA A 56 -0.66 10.87 26.52
C ALA A 56 -0.86 12.19 25.76
N TYR A 57 0.20 12.71 25.13
CA TYR A 57 0.10 13.86 24.22
C TYR A 57 -0.80 13.56 23.02
N GLY A 58 -0.66 12.38 22.40
CA GLY A 58 -1.55 11.93 21.33
C GLY A 58 -3.01 11.81 21.75
N MET A 59 -3.28 11.35 22.98
CA MET A 59 -4.63 11.34 23.54
C MET A 59 -5.17 12.76 23.77
N ALA A 60 -4.33 13.71 24.22
CA ALA A 60 -4.72 15.09 24.44
C ALA A 60 -5.00 15.86 23.13
N LEU A 61 -4.32 15.49 22.05
CA LEU A 61 -4.54 16.05 20.70
C LEU A 61 -5.68 15.39 19.92
N ALA A 62 -6.21 14.27 20.40
CA ALA A 62 -7.25 13.54 19.69
C ALA A 62 -8.56 14.34 19.72
N ASP A 63 -9.15 14.52 18.54
CA ASP A 63 -10.51 15.04 18.45
C ASP A 63 -11.50 14.05 19.08
N VAL A 64 -12.57 14.57 19.67
CA VAL A 64 -13.65 13.74 20.20
C VAL A 64 -14.52 13.30 19.03
N VAL A 65 -14.68 11.99 18.88
CA VAL A 65 -15.40 11.38 17.76
C VAL A 65 -16.60 10.62 18.29
N ASP A 66 -17.80 11.00 17.84
CA ASP A 66 -19.02 10.20 17.99
C ASP A 66 -19.39 9.62 16.62
N GLU A 67 -19.35 8.30 16.50
CA GLU A 67 -19.70 7.58 15.28
C GLU A 67 -21.06 6.90 15.46
N ARG A 68 -22.00 7.19 14.55
CA ARG A 68 -23.33 6.58 14.51
C ARG A 68 -23.54 5.91 13.17
N GLN A 69 -24.03 4.67 13.22
CA GLN A 69 -24.31 3.88 12.02
C GLN A 69 -25.72 3.29 12.08
N GLU A 70 -26.36 3.18 10.92
CA GLU A 70 -27.68 2.58 10.75
C GLU A 70 -27.68 1.67 9.51
N PRO A 71 -28.14 0.41 9.61
CA PRO A 71 -28.14 -0.51 8.48
C PRO A 71 -29.13 -0.07 7.41
N ASP A 72 -28.77 -0.28 6.14
CA ASP A 72 -29.64 -0.10 4.99
C ASP A 72 -29.53 -1.29 4.03
N SER A 73 -30.46 -1.42 3.09
CA SER A 73 -30.36 -2.47 2.05
C SER A 73 -30.92 -2.01 0.71
N ASN A 74 -31.02 -0.71 0.50
CA ASN A 74 -31.56 -0.16 -0.73
C ASN A 74 -30.55 -0.29 -1.87
N THR A 75 -31.09 -0.36 -3.08
CA THR A 75 -30.28 -0.25 -4.30
C THR A 75 -30.04 1.23 -4.59
N TRP A 76 -28.79 1.59 -4.83
CA TRP A 76 -28.40 2.95 -5.14
C TRP A 76 -28.94 3.37 -6.51
N GLU A 77 -29.59 4.52 -6.54
CA GLU A 77 -30.04 5.19 -7.76
C GLU A 77 -29.53 6.64 -7.70
N ASP A 78 -28.91 7.14 -8.77
CA ASP A 78 -28.27 8.46 -8.78
C ASP A 78 -29.26 9.64 -8.57
N SER A 79 -30.55 9.39 -8.77
CA SER A 79 -31.61 10.34 -8.47
C SER A 79 -32.91 9.57 -8.17
N GLY A 80 -33.60 9.93 -7.09
CA GLY A 80 -34.86 9.29 -6.74
C GLY A 80 -35.18 9.34 -5.25
N LYS A 81 -36.27 8.66 -4.88
CA LYS A 81 -36.79 8.60 -3.51
C LYS A 81 -35.78 8.02 -2.52
N VAL A 82 -34.94 7.09 -2.95
CA VAL A 82 -33.90 6.46 -2.12
C VAL A 82 -32.90 7.49 -1.61
N VAL A 83 -32.44 8.40 -2.47
CA VAL A 83 -31.50 9.46 -2.08
C VAL A 83 -32.12 10.41 -1.05
N ASP A 84 -33.39 10.78 -1.23
CA ASP A 84 -34.09 11.66 -0.29
C ASP A 84 -34.31 10.97 1.07
N GLU A 85 -34.61 9.67 1.08
CA GLU A 85 -34.77 8.87 2.29
C GLU A 85 -33.43 8.70 3.03
N LEU A 86 -32.33 8.46 2.30
CA LEU A 86 -30.96 8.42 2.84
C LEU A 86 -30.55 9.78 3.43
N LYS A 87 -30.85 10.89 2.73
CA LYS A 87 -30.59 12.25 3.23
C LYS A 87 -31.29 12.51 4.56
N GLU A 88 -32.56 12.12 4.67
CA GLU A 88 -33.35 12.32 5.88
C GLU A 88 -32.83 11.45 7.05
N ARG A 89 -32.44 10.20 6.78
CA ARG A 89 -31.81 9.32 7.78
C ARG A 89 -30.46 9.86 8.23
N MET A 90 -29.62 10.34 7.31
CA MET A 90 -28.37 11.01 7.63
C MET A 90 -28.58 12.25 8.49
N ARG A 91 -29.60 13.07 8.20
CA ARG A 91 -29.95 14.25 9.00
C ARG A 91 -30.28 13.86 10.44
N LYS A 92 -31.10 12.83 10.64
CA LYS A 92 -31.42 12.29 11.97
C LYS A 92 -30.19 11.77 12.72
N LEU A 93 -29.28 11.08 12.03
CA LEU A 93 -28.03 10.60 12.63
C LEU A 93 -27.10 11.75 13.03
N LYS A 94 -27.02 12.80 12.20
CA LYS A 94 -26.27 14.02 12.52
C LYS A 94 -26.84 14.74 13.72
N GLU A 95 -28.16 14.85 13.84
CA GLU A 95 -28.82 15.48 15.00
C GLU A 95 -28.50 14.72 16.28
N LYS A 96 -28.62 13.39 16.27
CA LYS A 96 -28.22 12.55 17.42
C LYS A 96 -26.75 12.69 17.79
N SER A 97 -25.86 12.75 16.79
CA SER A 97 -24.43 12.92 17.03
C SER A 97 -24.10 14.32 17.54
N ARG A 98 -24.80 15.35 17.04
CA ARG A 98 -24.73 16.73 17.55
C ARG A 98 -25.16 16.81 19.00
N GLU A 99 -26.29 16.21 19.36
CA GLU A 99 -26.77 16.14 20.75
C GLU A 99 -25.73 15.46 21.65
N SER A 100 -25.20 14.31 21.22
CA SER A 100 -24.19 13.57 21.99
C SER A 100 -22.87 14.34 22.16
N LEU A 101 -22.49 15.19 21.21
CA LEU A 101 -21.30 16.05 21.30
C LEU A 101 -21.58 17.33 22.10
N ALA A 102 -22.79 17.87 22.01
CA ALA A 102 -23.24 19.00 22.81
C ALA A 102 -23.31 18.63 24.32
N ASP A 103 -23.77 17.42 24.64
CA ASP A 103 -23.76 16.87 26.01
C ASP A 103 -22.33 16.75 26.57
N GLN A 104 -21.33 16.57 25.70
CA GLN A 104 -19.91 16.55 26.05
C GLN A 104 -19.28 17.96 26.14
N GLY A 105 -20.06 19.02 25.86
CA GLY A 105 -19.67 20.42 26.04
C GLY A 105 -19.12 21.11 24.78
N PHE A 106 -19.27 20.53 23.58
CA PHE A 106 -18.84 21.16 22.33
C PHE A 106 -19.89 22.11 21.76
N ASN A 107 -19.45 23.25 21.24
CA ASN A 107 -20.34 24.18 20.54
C ASN A 107 -20.55 23.76 19.08
N ASP A 108 -21.67 24.16 18.50
CA ASP A 108 -22.03 23.87 17.10
C ASP A 108 -20.98 24.30 16.07
N ASN A 109 -20.20 25.35 16.34
CA ASN A 109 -19.14 25.84 15.46
C ASN A 109 -17.86 24.99 15.49
N GLU A 110 -17.72 24.12 16.48
CA GLU A 110 -16.55 23.26 16.71
C GLU A 110 -16.80 21.83 16.22
N ILE A 111 -18.05 21.51 15.87
CA ILE A 111 -18.45 20.18 15.40
C ILE A 111 -18.37 20.12 13.87
N GLY A 112 -17.52 19.23 13.36
CA GLY A 112 -17.51 18.80 11.96
C GLY A 112 -18.26 17.49 11.78
N PHE A 113 -18.86 17.27 10.62
CA PHE A 113 -19.49 15.99 10.28
C PHE A 113 -18.84 15.41 9.03
N GLU A 114 -18.49 14.13 9.09
CA GLU A 114 -18.10 13.32 7.93
C GLU A 114 -19.22 12.32 7.65
N GLU A 115 -19.69 12.29 6.41
CA GLU A 115 -20.77 11.40 5.94
C GLU A 115 -20.16 10.25 5.15
N TYR A 116 -20.54 9.03 5.50
CA TYR A 116 -20.09 7.80 4.86
C TYR A 116 -21.27 6.94 4.42
N LEU A 117 -21.14 6.35 3.24
CA LEU A 117 -21.99 5.25 2.79
C LEU A 117 -21.14 4.02 2.58
N ASN A 118 -21.53 2.92 3.22
CA ASN A 118 -20.94 1.62 2.96
C ASN A 118 -21.67 0.99 1.78
N MET A 119 -20.98 0.91 0.65
CA MET A 119 -21.55 0.49 -0.62
C MET A 119 -20.83 -0.74 -1.14
N ARG A 120 -21.56 -1.62 -1.82
CA ARG A 120 -21.01 -2.80 -2.49
C ARG A 120 -21.77 -3.14 -3.74
N TYR A 121 -21.17 -3.92 -4.62
CA TYR A 121 -21.90 -4.51 -5.75
C TYR A 121 -22.77 -5.67 -5.28
N ARG A 122 -23.92 -5.84 -5.94
CA ARG A 122 -24.80 -6.98 -5.68
C ARG A 122 -24.06 -8.30 -5.86
N GLY A 123 -24.14 -9.14 -4.83
CA GLY A 123 -23.49 -10.46 -4.77
C GLY A 123 -22.04 -10.47 -4.29
N THR A 124 -21.40 -9.30 -4.13
CA THR A 124 -20.14 -9.22 -3.38
C THR A 124 -20.44 -9.02 -1.90
N GLU A 125 -19.47 -9.29 -1.04
CA GLU A 125 -19.56 -9.07 0.42
C GLU A 125 -18.61 -7.99 0.93
N SER A 126 -17.64 -7.57 0.10
CA SER A 126 -16.78 -6.45 0.44
C SER A 126 -17.52 -5.14 0.23
N ALA A 127 -17.89 -4.49 1.33
CA ALA A 127 -18.35 -3.10 1.33
C ALA A 127 -17.15 -2.14 1.33
N LEU A 128 -17.26 -1.09 0.55
CA LEU A 128 -16.33 0.04 0.54
C LEU A 128 -16.95 1.20 1.30
N MET A 129 -16.18 1.78 2.22
CA MET A 129 -16.58 2.98 2.93
C MET A 129 -16.34 4.20 2.05
N ILE A 130 -17.40 4.75 1.47
CA ILE A 130 -17.33 5.90 0.58
C ILE A 130 -17.67 7.15 1.36
N ILE A 131 -16.67 8.03 1.50
CA ILE A 131 -16.86 9.36 2.07
C ILE A 131 -17.59 10.24 1.05
N LYS A 132 -18.48 11.11 1.54
CA LYS A 132 -19.10 12.13 0.72
C LYS A 132 -18.02 13.02 0.06
N PRO A 133 -18.06 13.21 -1.27
CA PRO A 133 -17.15 14.12 -1.95
C PRO A 133 -17.23 15.52 -1.34
N SER A 134 -16.08 16.18 -1.19
CA SER A 134 -16.06 17.60 -0.80
C SER A 134 -16.65 18.46 -1.92
N GLU A 135 -17.13 19.67 -1.61
CA GLU A 135 -17.66 20.60 -2.62
C GLU A 135 -16.64 20.90 -3.75
N GLU A 136 -15.35 20.87 -3.44
CA GLU A 136 -14.26 21.06 -4.40
C GLU A 136 -14.12 19.85 -5.33
N GLU A 137 -14.14 18.64 -4.78
CA GLU A 137 -14.09 17.41 -5.56
C GLU A 137 -15.36 17.20 -6.40
N ALA A 138 -16.52 17.57 -5.86
CA ALA A 138 -17.80 17.54 -6.57
C ALA A 138 -17.79 18.44 -7.79
N LYS A 139 -17.31 19.68 -7.66
CA LYS A 139 -17.16 20.61 -8.80
C LYS A 139 -16.14 20.13 -9.84
N GLN A 140 -15.08 19.45 -9.40
CA GLN A 140 -14.00 19.03 -10.30
C GLN A 140 -14.28 17.71 -11.02
N TYR A 141 -14.93 16.75 -10.36
CA TYR A 141 -15.04 15.37 -10.85
C TYR A 141 -16.48 14.88 -11.03
N PHE A 142 -17.48 15.57 -10.47
CA PHE A 142 -18.85 15.07 -10.37
C PHE A 142 -19.91 16.13 -10.76
N ASP A 143 -19.57 17.02 -11.69
CA ASP A 143 -20.45 18.07 -12.23
C ASP A 143 -21.13 18.97 -11.17
N GLY A 144 -20.49 19.13 -10.01
CA GLY A 144 -21.00 19.93 -8.89
C GLY A 144 -22.05 19.25 -8.03
N ASN A 145 -22.29 17.94 -8.19
CA ASN A 145 -23.21 17.18 -7.35
C ASN A 145 -22.49 16.47 -6.20
N ASP A 146 -22.62 17.03 -5.00
CA ASP A 146 -22.02 16.51 -3.75
C ASP A 146 -22.58 15.14 -3.31
N TRP A 147 -23.68 14.68 -3.92
CA TRP A 147 -24.32 13.38 -3.62
C TRP A 147 -24.00 12.28 -4.64
N SER A 148 -22.95 12.46 -5.44
CA SER A 148 -22.50 11.50 -6.46
C SER A 148 -21.77 10.27 -5.86
N PHE A 149 -22.34 9.64 -4.84
CA PHE A 149 -21.74 8.47 -4.17
C PHE A 149 -21.57 7.29 -5.12
N GLY A 150 -22.45 7.10 -6.11
CA GLY A 150 -22.30 6.05 -7.13
C GLY A 150 -21.01 6.21 -7.95
N GLN A 151 -20.71 7.43 -8.40
CA GLN A 151 -19.49 7.72 -9.16
C GLN A 151 -18.24 7.69 -8.26
N ALA A 152 -18.35 8.18 -7.01
CA ALA A 152 -17.29 8.09 -6.02
C ALA A 152 -16.97 6.62 -5.66
N PHE A 153 -18.00 5.77 -5.52
CA PHE A 153 -17.86 4.34 -5.34
C PHE A 153 -17.16 3.68 -6.54
N ALA A 154 -17.60 3.96 -7.77
CA ALA A 154 -16.98 3.42 -8.97
C ALA A 154 -15.50 3.84 -9.08
N LYS A 155 -15.18 5.11 -8.78
CA LYS A 155 -13.80 5.62 -8.74
C LYS A 155 -12.97 4.96 -7.64
N GLN A 156 -13.52 4.79 -6.44
CA GLN A 156 -12.84 4.13 -5.32
C GLN A 156 -12.65 2.64 -5.58
N HIS A 157 -13.64 1.95 -6.15
CA HIS A 157 -13.55 0.55 -6.55
C HIS A 157 -12.53 0.36 -7.68
N GLN A 158 -12.48 1.28 -8.65
CA GLN A 158 -11.43 1.32 -9.68
C GLN A 158 -10.05 1.58 -9.06
N TYR A 159 -9.95 2.46 -8.06
CA TYR A 159 -8.70 2.73 -7.37
C TYR A 159 -8.25 1.54 -6.53
N GLU A 160 -9.13 0.89 -5.76
CA GLU A 160 -8.84 -0.18 -4.81
C GLU A 160 -8.74 -1.57 -5.45
N PHE A 161 -9.46 -1.84 -6.54
CA PHE A 161 -9.49 -3.15 -7.20
C PHE A 161 -9.08 -3.11 -8.68
N GLY A 162 -9.06 -1.95 -9.33
CA GLY A 162 -8.55 -1.77 -10.70
C GLY A 162 -9.57 -1.98 -11.81
N PHE A 163 -10.84 -2.15 -11.45
CA PHE A 163 -11.95 -2.33 -12.39
C PHE A 163 -13.27 -1.82 -11.78
N THR A 164 -14.31 -1.69 -12.60
CA THR A 164 -15.71 -1.45 -12.19
C THR A 164 -16.60 -2.59 -12.67
N LEU A 165 -17.76 -2.76 -12.04
CA LEU A 165 -18.79 -3.74 -12.44
C LEU A 165 -20.03 -2.98 -12.92
N ASP A 166 -19.95 -2.39 -14.11
CA ASP A 166 -20.93 -1.41 -14.62
C ASP A 166 -22.34 -2.00 -14.80
N GLU A 167 -22.45 -3.33 -14.99
CA GLU A 167 -23.74 -4.01 -15.19
C GLU A 167 -24.39 -4.49 -13.88
N ARG A 168 -23.81 -4.16 -12.72
CA ARG A 168 -24.32 -4.61 -11.43
C ARG A 168 -24.85 -3.45 -10.60
N ASP A 169 -26.03 -3.71 -10.03
CA ASP A 169 -26.62 -2.86 -9.02
C ASP A 169 -25.65 -2.64 -7.85
N ILE A 170 -25.57 -1.40 -7.39
CA ILE A 170 -24.84 -1.03 -6.18
C ILE A 170 -25.84 -1.05 -5.02
N ILE A 171 -25.50 -1.73 -3.93
CA ILE A 171 -26.30 -1.83 -2.71
C ILE A 171 -25.64 -0.98 -1.62
N VAL A 172 -26.44 -0.23 -0.89
CA VAL A 172 -26.03 0.46 0.34
C VAL A 172 -26.30 -0.47 1.52
N ASP A 173 -25.27 -0.87 2.25
CA ASP A 173 -25.38 -1.76 3.42
C ASP A 173 -25.59 -0.99 4.73
N ASP A 174 -24.96 0.17 4.87
CA ASP A 174 -25.19 1.04 6.01
C ASP A 174 -24.86 2.51 5.72
N ILE A 175 -25.51 3.35 6.51
CA ILE A 175 -25.31 4.79 6.56
C ILE A 175 -24.52 5.08 7.82
N ARG A 176 -23.40 5.78 7.68
CA ARG A 176 -22.55 6.15 8.80
C ARG A 176 -22.29 7.65 8.82
N VAL A 177 -22.45 8.24 10.00
CA VAL A 177 -22.13 9.63 10.26
C VAL A 177 -21.11 9.68 11.38
N ARG A 178 -20.03 10.43 11.16
CA ARG A 178 -18.98 10.67 12.15
C ARG A 178 -19.00 12.14 12.53
N GLY A 179 -19.49 12.43 13.74
CA GLY A 179 -19.37 13.74 14.35
C GLY A 179 -17.98 13.88 14.97
N ILE A 180 -17.26 14.94 14.60
CA ILE A 180 -15.92 15.25 15.10
C ILE A 180 -16.01 16.58 15.85
N GLY A 181 -15.99 16.50 17.19
CA GLY A 181 -15.78 17.66 18.05
C GLY A 181 -14.31 18.06 18.00
N LYS A 182 -14.01 19.14 17.27
CA LYS A 182 -12.64 19.63 17.11
C LYS A 182 -12.16 20.25 18.41
N SER A 183 -11.24 19.58 19.08
CA SER A 183 -10.59 20.10 20.28
C SER A 183 -9.30 20.80 19.87
N PHE A 184 -9.02 21.98 20.45
CA PHE A 184 -7.72 22.68 20.39
C PHE A 184 -6.95 22.58 19.06
N ARG A 185 -7.18 23.51 18.11
CA ARG A 185 -6.32 23.60 16.92
C ARG A 185 -4.91 24.10 17.31
N HIS A 186 -3.97 23.18 17.51
CA HIS A 186 -2.56 23.52 17.62
C HIS A 186 -2.02 23.97 16.26
N LYS A 187 -1.76 25.27 16.11
CA LYS A 187 -1.05 25.85 14.96
C LYS A 187 0.47 25.80 15.17
N GLU A 188 0.99 24.63 15.53
CA GLU A 188 2.44 24.47 15.59
C GLU A 188 3.00 24.33 14.18
N LYS A 189 4.18 24.92 13.96
CA LYS A 189 4.90 24.75 12.70
C LYS A 189 5.39 23.31 12.60
N THR A 190 5.28 22.73 11.42
CA THR A 190 5.83 21.40 11.15
C THR A 190 7.35 21.40 11.28
N VAL A 191 7.95 20.24 11.55
CA VAL A 191 9.40 20.08 11.67
C VAL A 191 10.13 20.61 10.42
N ASP A 192 9.58 20.34 9.24
CA ASP A 192 10.15 20.79 7.96
C ASP A 192 10.09 22.31 7.78
N GLU A 193 9.05 22.98 8.30
CA GLU A 193 8.95 24.44 8.31
C GLU A 193 9.93 25.06 9.31
N GLN A 194 10.07 24.45 10.50
CA GLN A 194 11.02 24.90 11.50
C GLN A 194 12.47 24.83 10.97
N LEU A 195 12.82 23.70 10.34
CA LEU A 195 14.16 23.51 9.76
C LEU A 195 14.55 24.56 8.71
N LYS A 196 13.59 25.14 7.99
CA LYS A 196 13.86 26.19 6.99
C LYS A 196 14.17 27.55 7.63
N VAL A 197 13.66 27.81 8.83
CA VAL A 197 13.76 29.11 9.51
C VAL A 197 14.91 29.14 10.52
N ILE A 198 15.25 27.99 11.11
CA ILE A 198 16.25 27.87 12.15
C ILE A 198 17.66 28.19 11.62
N LYS A 199 18.37 29.07 12.34
CA LYS A 199 19.81 29.27 12.16
C LYS A 199 20.56 28.23 13.00
N LYS A 200 21.29 27.34 12.33
CA LYS A 200 22.09 26.31 12.98
C LYS A 200 23.32 26.93 13.63
N GLN A 201 23.52 26.66 14.92
CA GLN A 201 24.69 27.08 15.68
C GLN A 201 25.28 25.89 16.43
N ASP A 202 26.60 25.72 16.41
CA ASP A 202 27.25 24.69 17.23
C ASP A 202 27.06 25.01 18.72
N VAL A 203 26.71 23.98 19.51
CA VAL A 203 26.44 24.15 20.95
C VAL A 203 27.64 24.75 21.68
N ALA A 204 27.41 25.77 22.51
CA ALA A 204 28.48 26.38 23.31
C ALA A 204 28.98 25.41 24.40
N GLU A 205 30.31 25.37 24.62
CA GLU A 205 30.92 24.50 25.65
C GLU A 205 30.39 24.78 27.07
N GLY A 206 29.99 26.02 27.35
CA GLY A 206 29.41 26.42 28.65
C GLY A 206 28.07 25.76 28.98
N LYS A 207 27.39 25.12 28.02
CA LYS A 207 26.14 24.37 28.23
C LYS A 207 26.37 22.91 28.63
N LYS A 208 27.63 22.47 28.69
CA LYS A 208 28.00 21.11 29.11
C LYS A 208 27.70 20.92 30.59
N HIS A 209 26.87 19.94 30.92
CA HIS A 209 26.55 19.60 32.31
C HIS A 209 27.61 18.67 32.93
N GLY A 210 28.17 17.76 32.12
CA GLY A 210 29.19 16.81 32.57
C GLY A 210 29.79 16.03 31.42
N SER A 211 30.67 15.08 31.74
CA SER A 211 31.31 14.17 30.79
C SER A 211 31.37 12.77 31.38
N GLN A 212 31.08 11.74 30.60
CA GLN A 212 31.16 10.36 31.04
C GLN A 212 31.81 9.50 29.95
N ARG A 213 32.60 8.50 30.34
CA ARG A 213 33.13 7.50 29.40
C ARG A 213 32.03 6.51 29.01
N VAL A 214 31.69 6.47 27.73
CA VAL A 214 30.62 5.64 27.15
C VAL A 214 31.21 4.72 26.08
N TYR A 215 30.71 3.49 26.01
CA TYR A 215 31.15 2.50 25.03
C TYR A 215 30.24 2.49 23.79
N PHE A 216 30.80 2.74 22.61
CA PHE A 216 30.04 2.82 21.33
C PHE A 216 30.35 1.67 20.35
N GLY A 217 30.94 0.57 20.82
CA GLY A 217 31.30 -0.59 20.00
C GLY A 217 32.76 -0.58 19.53
N GLU A 218 33.28 0.56 19.06
CA GLU A 218 34.68 0.73 18.62
C GLU A 218 35.64 1.12 19.77
N GLY A 219 35.10 1.38 20.96
CA GLY A 219 35.89 1.76 22.14
C GLY A 219 35.10 2.58 23.16
N ARG A 220 35.75 2.91 24.29
CA ARG A 220 35.23 3.88 25.26
C ARG A 220 35.64 5.28 24.85
N LEU A 221 34.68 6.12 24.52
CA LEU A 221 34.86 7.53 24.18
C LEU A 221 34.32 8.41 25.31
N ASP A 222 34.91 9.58 25.49
CA ASP A 222 34.37 10.58 26.43
C ASP A 222 33.20 11.32 25.75
N ALA A 223 32.01 11.18 26.32
CA ALA A 223 30.78 11.76 25.79
C ALA A 223 30.31 12.91 26.69
N PRO A 224 30.28 14.16 26.21
CA PRO A 224 29.65 15.26 26.94
C PRO A 224 28.15 14.99 27.12
N ILE A 225 27.67 15.32 28.32
CA ILE A 225 26.25 15.26 28.70
C ILE A 225 25.70 16.68 28.65
N PHE A 226 24.68 16.88 27.82
CA PHE A 226 23.90 18.10 27.74
C PHE A 226 22.50 17.85 28.28
N LYS A 227 21.95 18.79 29.04
CA LYS A 227 20.54 18.74 29.42
C LYS A 227 19.69 19.43 28.37
N LEU A 228 18.60 18.81 27.93
CA LEU A 228 17.73 19.38 26.89
C LEU A 228 17.12 20.74 27.30
N GLU A 229 16.91 20.97 28.60
CA GLU A 229 16.42 22.23 29.17
C GLU A 229 17.37 23.42 28.94
N ASN A 230 18.67 23.16 28.78
CA ASN A 230 19.70 24.20 28.63
C ASN A 230 20.07 24.48 27.16
N LEU A 231 19.51 23.72 26.21
CA LEU A 231 19.81 23.86 24.79
C LEU A 231 18.83 24.83 24.12
N ASP A 232 19.34 25.70 23.26
CA ASP A 232 18.51 26.65 22.52
C ASP A 232 18.02 26.04 21.21
N VAL A 233 16.94 26.61 20.67
CA VAL A 233 16.45 26.23 19.33
C VAL A 233 17.50 26.62 18.29
N GLY A 234 17.97 25.64 17.52
CA GLY A 234 19.05 25.79 16.54
C GLY A 234 20.41 25.28 17.01
N ASP A 235 20.54 24.88 18.28
CA ASP A 235 21.77 24.25 18.77
C ASP A 235 22.03 22.91 18.08
N VAL A 236 23.27 22.73 17.66
CA VAL A 236 23.76 21.57 16.96
C VAL A 236 24.78 20.85 17.83
N VAL A 237 24.50 19.60 18.15
CA VAL A 237 25.34 18.73 18.98
C VAL A 237 25.91 17.60 18.12
N LYS A 238 27.23 17.62 17.92
CA LYS A 238 27.95 16.56 17.19
C LYS A 238 28.22 15.39 18.13
N GLY A 239 28.01 14.15 17.66
CA GLY A 239 28.32 12.95 18.42
C GLY A 239 29.83 12.66 18.48
N PRO A 240 30.32 11.92 19.50
CA PRO A 240 29.55 11.27 20.56
C PRO A 240 29.06 12.24 21.63
N ALA A 241 27.76 12.22 21.95
CA ALA A 241 27.17 13.05 22.99
C ALA A 241 25.90 12.39 23.58
N ILE A 242 25.54 12.77 24.80
CA ILE A 242 24.29 12.35 25.44
C ILE A 242 23.44 13.59 25.70
N LEU A 243 22.21 13.57 25.23
CA LEU A 243 21.20 14.57 25.58
C LEU A 243 20.27 13.94 26.61
N ALA A 244 20.28 14.46 27.82
CA ALA A 244 19.46 13.97 28.92
C ALA A 244 18.33 14.96 29.23
N ASP A 245 17.16 14.41 29.50
CA ASP A 245 16.03 15.10 30.10
C ASP A 245 15.59 14.28 31.34
N GLY A 246 14.76 14.85 32.20
CA GLY A 246 14.22 14.15 33.37
C GLY A 246 13.44 12.87 33.01
N THR A 247 12.98 12.75 31.76
CA THR A 247 12.10 11.66 31.32
C THR A 247 12.65 10.80 30.17
N GLN A 248 13.73 11.23 29.51
CA GLN A 248 14.30 10.53 28.36
C GLN A 248 15.81 10.75 28.24
N THR A 249 16.48 9.82 27.58
CA THR A 249 17.91 9.95 27.26
C THR A 249 18.12 9.65 25.78
N ILE A 250 18.71 10.62 25.07
CA ILE A 250 19.00 10.54 23.65
C ILE A 250 20.50 10.35 23.49
N VAL A 251 20.90 9.28 22.80
CA VAL A 251 22.30 8.95 22.60
C VAL A 251 22.68 9.31 21.16
N VAL A 252 23.49 10.36 21.02
CA VAL A 252 24.04 10.81 19.73
C VAL A 252 25.37 10.09 19.52
N ARG A 253 25.41 9.10 18.63
CA ARG A 253 26.62 8.29 18.39
C ARG A 253 27.65 9.04 17.53
N PRO A 254 28.92 8.60 17.49
CA PRO A 254 29.89 9.13 16.53
C PRO A 254 29.33 9.12 15.09
N LYS A 255 29.73 10.09 14.26
CA LYS A 255 29.23 10.27 12.88
C LYS A 255 27.71 10.54 12.78
N SER A 256 27.15 11.11 13.84
CA SER A 256 25.77 11.62 13.84
C SER A 256 25.73 13.02 14.44
N GLN A 257 24.74 13.80 14.03
CA GLN A 257 24.57 15.18 14.44
C GLN A 257 23.13 15.38 14.88
N ALA A 258 22.94 15.89 16.10
CA ALA A 258 21.64 16.27 16.62
C ALA A 258 21.41 17.78 16.46
N THR A 259 20.31 18.18 15.84
CA THR A 259 19.84 19.56 15.76
C THR A 259 18.61 19.71 16.63
N VAL A 260 18.63 20.65 17.57
CA VAL A 260 17.49 20.94 18.45
C VAL A 260 16.56 21.93 17.76
N THR A 261 15.30 21.56 17.58
CA THR A 261 14.23 22.47 17.12
C THR A 261 13.32 22.87 18.29
N GLU A 262 12.25 23.60 18.00
CA GLU A 262 11.25 23.98 19.00
C GLU A 262 10.52 22.74 19.51
N THR A 263 10.10 21.85 18.60
CA THR A 263 9.29 20.67 18.96
C THR A 263 10.08 19.36 19.02
N HIS A 264 11.18 19.23 18.27
CA HIS A 264 11.90 17.96 18.09
C HIS A 264 13.41 18.11 18.22
N VAL A 265 14.10 17.01 18.52
CA VAL A 265 15.53 16.83 18.28
C VAL A 265 15.68 15.94 17.05
N ILE A 266 16.33 16.48 16.04
CA ILE A 266 16.53 15.81 14.75
C ILE A 266 17.93 15.25 14.73
N ILE A 267 18.08 13.94 14.55
CA ILE A 267 19.40 13.32 14.42
C ILE A 267 19.61 12.94 12.96
N ASP A 268 20.59 13.58 12.34
CA ASP A 268 21.06 13.27 11.00
C ASP A 268 22.25 12.30 11.10
N LEU A 269 22.17 11.21 10.34
CA LEU A 269 23.22 10.19 10.23
C LEU A 269 24.12 10.53 9.04
N GLU A 270 25.42 10.73 9.31
CA GLU A 270 26.41 10.86 8.24
C GLU A 270 26.78 9.47 7.74
N TYR A 271 26.14 9.04 6.65
CA TYR A 271 26.71 7.95 5.87
C TYR A 271 27.94 8.50 5.17
N SER A 272 29.13 8.08 5.61
CA SER A 272 30.31 8.22 4.78
C SER A 272 29.99 7.51 3.46
N ASN A 273 30.03 8.25 2.36
CA ASN A 273 29.85 7.76 1.00
C ASN A 273 30.99 6.81 0.57
N SER A 274 31.61 6.08 1.50
CA SER A 274 32.68 5.11 1.30
C SER A 274 32.23 3.82 0.60
N LYS A 275 31.01 3.78 0.07
CA LYS A 275 30.56 2.81 -0.94
C LYS A 275 30.32 3.41 -2.33
N GLU A 276 30.50 4.72 -2.52
CA GLU A 276 30.41 5.36 -3.85
C GLU A 276 31.78 5.67 -4.49
N SER A 277 32.90 5.38 -3.82
CA SER A 277 34.26 5.53 -4.37
C SER A 277 35.01 4.21 -4.59
N SER A 278 34.32 3.20 -5.07
CA SER A 278 34.94 2.04 -5.76
C SER A 278 34.23 1.80 -7.09
N GLN A 279 34.17 2.84 -7.92
CA GLN A 279 34.10 2.68 -9.36
C GLN A 279 35.51 2.33 -9.88
N SER A 280 35.88 1.08 -9.70
CA SER A 280 36.94 0.42 -10.47
C SER A 280 36.42 -0.98 -10.79
N GLY A 281 36.28 -1.28 -12.08
CA GLY A 281 35.58 -2.45 -12.60
C GLY A 281 36.08 -3.78 -12.06
N VAL A 282 35.35 -4.33 -11.10
CA VAL A 282 35.33 -5.76 -10.81
C VAL A 282 33.87 -6.16 -10.64
N GLU A 283 33.39 -6.96 -11.60
CA GLU A 283 32.13 -7.68 -11.54
C GLU A 283 32.17 -8.72 -10.41
N ASN A 284 32.05 -8.29 -9.16
CA ASN A 284 31.65 -9.19 -8.09
C ASN A 284 30.13 -9.06 -7.89
N LYS A 285 29.44 -10.11 -8.33
CA LYS A 285 28.01 -10.41 -8.12
C LYS A 285 27.69 -10.62 -6.63
N GLU A 286 27.99 -9.67 -5.77
CA GLU A 286 27.36 -9.67 -4.45
C GLU A 286 25.98 -9.04 -4.62
N VAL A 287 24.98 -9.91 -4.76
CA VAL A 287 23.57 -9.52 -4.73
C VAL A 287 23.34 -8.79 -3.41
N ASP A 288 22.96 -7.51 -3.49
CA ASP A 288 22.64 -6.73 -2.29
C ASP A 288 21.51 -7.45 -1.51
N PRO A 289 21.79 -7.98 -0.31
CA PRO A 289 20.82 -8.74 0.47
C PRO A 289 19.61 -7.89 0.87
N ILE A 290 19.76 -6.56 0.93
CA ILE A 290 18.66 -5.63 1.18
C ILE A 290 17.76 -5.59 -0.05
N MET A 291 18.35 -5.38 -1.22
CA MET A 291 17.61 -5.34 -2.49
C MET A 291 16.91 -6.67 -2.78
N LEU A 292 17.57 -7.82 -2.51
CA LEU A 292 16.96 -9.14 -2.67
C LEU A 292 15.77 -9.34 -1.73
N SER A 293 15.91 -8.96 -0.45
CA SER A 293 14.80 -9.02 0.53
C SER A 293 13.63 -8.14 0.10
N ILE A 294 13.90 -6.91 -0.36
CA ILE A 294 12.88 -5.99 -0.84
C ILE A 294 12.14 -6.58 -2.05
N PHE A 295 12.85 -7.12 -3.04
CA PHE A 295 12.19 -7.73 -4.20
C PHE A 295 11.43 -9.00 -3.83
N GLY A 296 11.98 -9.87 -2.99
CA GLY A 296 11.30 -11.06 -2.51
C GLY A 296 9.99 -10.73 -1.81
N HIS A 297 10.01 -9.81 -0.85
CA HIS A 297 8.81 -9.35 -0.16
C HIS A 297 7.84 -8.61 -1.09
N ARG A 298 8.32 -7.83 -2.06
CA ARG A 298 7.45 -7.18 -3.06
C ARG A 298 6.71 -8.20 -3.92
N PHE A 299 7.39 -9.22 -4.44
CA PHE A 299 6.74 -10.25 -5.25
C PHE A 299 5.75 -11.08 -4.41
N MET A 300 6.11 -11.41 -3.17
CA MET A 300 5.19 -12.08 -2.25
C MET A 300 3.97 -11.22 -1.96
N SER A 301 4.17 -9.94 -1.64
CA SER A 301 3.11 -8.97 -1.39
C SER A 301 2.18 -8.85 -2.60
N ILE A 302 2.71 -8.80 -3.82
CA ILE A 302 1.89 -8.80 -5.04
C ILE A 302 1.04 -10.08 -5.12
N ALA A 303 1.62 -11.25 -4.91
CA ALA A 303 0.90 -12.52 -4.96
C ALA A 303 -0.20 -12.61 -3.88
N GLU A 304 0.08 -12.18 -2.66
CA GLU A 304 -0.89 -12.12 -1.56
C GLU A 304 -2.00 -11.10 -1.85
N GLN A 305 -1.66 -9.91 -2.34
CA GLN A 305 -2.65 -8.89 -2.70
C GLN A 305 -3.55 -9.37 -3.84
N MET A 306 -3.04 -10.09 -4.85
CA MET A 306 -3.91 -10.74 -5.84
C MET A 306 -4.93 -11.66 -5.19
N GLY A 307 -4.48 -12.50 -4.26
CA GLY A 307 -5.33 -13.47 -3.59
C GLY A 307 -6.42 -12.79 -2.75
N LEU A 308 -6.04 -11.79 -1.96
CA LEU A 308 -6.98 -10.99 -1.16
C LEU A 308 -7.97 -10.24 -2.05
N THR A 309 -7.52 -9.68 -3.16
CA THR A 309 -8.36 -8.96 -4.13
C THR A 309 -9.38 -9.92 -4.76
N LEU A 310 -8.93 -11.12 -5.16
CA LEU A 310 -9.80 -12.16 -5.70
C LEU A 310 -10.82 -12.65 -4.67
N GLN A 311 -10.39 -12.87 -3.43
CA GLN A 311 -11.26 -13.29 -2.33
C GLN A 311 -12.35 -12.24 -2.06
N LYS A 312 -11.97 -10.96 -1.95
CA LYS A 312 -12.86 -9.83 -1.63
C LYS A 312 -13.91 -9.57 -2.72
N THR A 313 -13.54 -9.78 -3.99
CA THR A 313 -14.40 -9.48 -5.15
C THR A 313 -15.19 -10.70 -5.65
N SER A 314 -14.86 -11.90 -5.16
CA SER A 314 -15.53 -13.13 -5.54
C SER A 314 -16.92 -13.28 -4.90
N VAL A 315 -17.87 -13.74 -5.72
CA VAL A 315 -19.22 -14.16 -5.31
C VAL A 315 -19.24 -15.65 -4.92
N SER A 316 -18.25 -16.43 -5.36
CA SER A 316 -18.21 -17.87 -5.11
C SER A 316 -17.77 -18.15 -3.69
N THR A 317 -18.59 -18.91 -2.96
CA THR A 317 -18.26 -19.40 -1.61
C THR A 317 -17.00 -20.27 -1.60
N ASN A 318 -16.71 -21.00 -2.68
CA ASN A 318 -15.46 -21.78 -2.77
C ASN A 318 -14.23 -20.88 -2.79
N VAL A 319 -14.26 -19.79 -3.56
CA VAL A 319 -13.13 -18.85 -3.64
C VAL A 319 -13.07 -17.96 -2.40
N LYS A 320 -14.23 -17.52 -1.90
CA LYS A 320 -14.34 -16.54 -0.81
C LYS A 320 -14.06 -17.14 0.58
N GLU A 321 -14.69 -18.27 0.90
CA GLU A 321 -14.66 -18.91 2.22
C GLU A 321 -13.65 -20.06 2.26
N ARG A 322 -13.70 -20.94 1.26
CA ARG A 322 -12.81 -22.12 1.22
C ARG A 322 -11.41 -21.81 0.68
N LEU A 323 -11.20 -20.57 0.20
CA LEU A 323 -9.95 -20.11 -0.41
C LEU A 323 -9.48 -21.01 -1.55
N ASP A 324 -10.45 -21.49 -2.34
CA ASP A 324 -10.23 -22.47 -3.41
C ASP A 324 -9.67 -21.85 -4.69
N PHE A 325 -8.52 -21.20 -4.54
CA PHE A 325 -7.78 -20.53 -5.60
C PHE A 325 -6.29 -20.48 -5.27
N SER A 326 -5.46 -20.12 -6.24
CA SER A 326 -4.03 -19.88 -6.05
C SER A 326 -3.54 -18.81 -6.98
N CYS A 327 -2.76 -17.90 -6.42
CA CYS A 327 -2.16 -16.78 -7.13
C CYS A 327 -0.65 -16.94 -7.07
N ALA A 328 0.00 -16.89 -8.22
CA ALA A 328 1.45 -17.06 -8.30
C ALA A 328 2.06 -16.19 -9.40
N ILE A 329 3.32 -15.83 -9.18
CA ILE A 329 4.17 -15.10 -10.12
C ILE A 329 5.25 -16.06 -10.59
N PHE A 330 5.37 -16.20 -11.91
CA PHE A 330 6.41 -17.02 -12.54
C PHE A 330 7.38 -16.15 -13.33
N ASP A 331 8.60 -16.65 -13.55
CA ASP A 331 9.56 -16.06 -14.49
C ASP A 331 9.26 -16.45 -15.95
N ALA A 332 10.04 -15.95 -16.91
CA ALA A 332 9.82 -16.25 -18.33
C ALA A 332 10.08 -17.72 -18.72
N THR A 333 10.73 -18.49 -17.85
CA THR A 333 11.01 -19.92 -18.03
C THR A 333 9.96 -20.81 -17.34
N GLY A 334 8.98 -20.21 -16.66
CA GLY A 334 7.99 -20.92 -15.84
C GLY A 334 8.55 -21.40 -14.50
N GLY A 335 9.62 -20.79 -13.99
CA GLY A 335 10.08 -20.94 -12.62
C GLY A 335 9.22 -20.12 -11.66
N LEU A 336 8.85 -20.70 -10.52
CA LEU A 336 8.03 -20.01 -9.50
C LEU A 336 8.87 -18.96 -8.77
N VAL A 337 8.40 -17.71 -8.76
CA VAL A 337 9.06 -16.57 -8.09
C VAL A 337 8.40 -16.28 -6.74
N ALA A 338 7.06 -16.24 -6.70
CA ALA A 338 6.28 -15.99 -5.49
C ALA A 338 4.89 -16.60 -5.59
N ASN A 339 4.28 -16.97 -4.46
CA ASN A 339 2.95 -17.54 -4.41
C ASN A 339 2.19 -17.15 -3.12
N ALA A 340 0.88 -16.96 -3.24
CA ALA A 340 0.01 -16.79 -2.10
C ALA A 340 -0.25 -18.12 -1.37
N PRO A 341 -0.44 -18.12 -0.03
CA PRO A 341 -0.57 -19.33 0.78
C PRO A 341 -2.02 -19.85 0.83
N HIS A 342 -2.48 -20.50 -0.25
CA HIS A 342 -3.86 -21.03 -0.32
C HIS A 342 -3.90 -22.55 -0.52
N LEU A 343 -3.63 -23.04 -1.74
CA LEU A 343 -3.73 -24.46 -2.10
C LEU A 343 -2.45 -24.98 -2.77
N PRO A 344 -1.65 -25.81 -2.08
CA PRO A 344 -0.38 -26.32 -2.62
C PRO A 344 -0.52 -27.15 -3.90
N VAL A 345 -1.67 -27.80 -4.11
CA VAL A 345 -1.92 -28.68 -5.27
C VAL A 345 -1.81 -27.95 -6.61
N HIS A 346 -2.16 -26.66 -6.65
CA HIS A 346 -2.10 -25.87 -7.88
C HIS A 346 -0.68 -25.47 -8.28
N LEU A 347 0.29 -25.46 -7.36
CA LEU A 347 1.64 -24.92 -7.65
C LEU A 347 2.38 -25.77 -8.70
N GLY A 348 2.26 -27.10 -8.59
CA GLY A 348 2.87 -28.02 -9.55
C GLY A 348 2.25 -27.90 -10.95
N SER A 349 0.93 -27.87 -11.02
CA SER A 349 0.19 -27.80 -12.28
C SER A 349 0.35 -26.43 -12.99
N MET A 350 0.31 -25.32 -12.24
CA MET A 350 0.51 -23.97 -12.76
C MET A 350 1.88 -23.80 -13.42
N SER A 351 2.95 -24.36 -12.83
CA SER A 351 4.29 -24.30 -13.44
C SER A 351 4.35 -24.99 -14.81
N THR A 352 3.66 -26.13 -14.94
CA THR A 352 3.57 -26.89 -16.19
C THR A 352 2.73 -26.12 -17.22
N PHE A 353 1.60 -25.53 -16.78
CA PHE A 353 0.76 -24.69 -17.62
C PHE A 353 1.55 -23.51 -18.20
N VAL A 354 2.28 -22.76 -17.38
CA VAL A 354 3.08 -21.61 -17.85
C VAL A 354 4.13 -22.03 -18.87
N ARG A 355 4.86 -23.13 -18.62
CA ARG A 355 5.88 -23.63 -19.56
C ARG A 355 5.27 -24.02 -20.89
N CYS A 356 4.20 -24.80 -20.86
CA CYS A 356 3.52 -25.27 -22.07
C CYS A 356 2.96 -24.09 -22.88
N GLN A 357 2.30 -23.14 -22.22
CA GLN A 357 1.76 -21.95 -22.89
C GLN A 357 2.86 -21.01 -23.41
N ALA A 358 3.98 -20.87 -22.70
CA ALA A 358 5.13 -20.10 -23.17
C ALA A 358 5.75 -20.68 -24.45
N GLU A 359 5.75 -22.02 -24.59
CA GLU A 359 6.20 -22.73 -25.79
C GLU A 359 5.22 -22.56 -26.96
N ILE A 360 3.93 -22.81 -26.73
CA ILE A 360 2.87 -22.72 -27.75
C ILE A 360 2.77 -21.29 -28.31
N TRP A 361 2.79 -20.29 -27.42
CA TRP A 361 2.59 -18.89 -27.77
C TRP A 361 3.89 -18.11 -28.00
N LYS A 362 5.01 -18.81 -28.18
CA LYS A 362 6.33 -18.21 -28.38
C LYS A 362 6.32 -17.22 -29.55
N GLY A 363 6.45 -15.94 -29.21
CA GLY A 363 6.52 -14.84 -30.19
C GLY A 363 5.17 -14.30 -30.68
N LYS A 364 4.05 -14.83 -30.18
CA LYS A 364 2.69 -14.43 -30.57
C LYS A 364 1.95 -13.62 -29.50
N LEU A 365 2.48 -13.58 -28.28
CA LEU A 365 1.91 -12.83 -27.14
C LEU A 365 2.11 -11.33 -27.30
N ASN A 366 1.03 -10.59 -27.12
CA ASN A 366 0.92 -9.14 -27.12
C ASN A 366 0.49 -8.64 -25.74
N LYS A 367 0.75 -7.36 -25.45
CA LYS A 367 0.34 -6.72 -24.20
C LYS A 367 -1.19 -6.78 -24.03
N GLY A 368 -1.64 -7.25 -22.86
CA GLY A 368 -3.05 -7.40 -22.52
C GLY A 368 -3.70 -8.70 -23.00
N ASP A 369 -2.92 -9.64 -23.55
CA ASP A 369 -3.45 -10.98 -23.81
C ASP A 369 -3.69 -11.74 -22.51
N VAL A 370 -4.79 -12.49 -22.45
CA VAL A 370 -5.07 -13.45 -21.38
C VAL A 370 -5.28 -14.83 -21.99
N ILE A 371 -4.57 -15.82 -21.45
CA ILE A 371 -4.68 -17.23 -21.82
C ILE A 371 -5.48 -17.95 -20.75
N ILE A 372 -6.45 -18.76 -21.16
CA ILE A 372 -7.30 -19.53 -20.25
C ILE A 372 -7.30 -20.99 -20.71
N SER A 373 -7.03 -21.91 -19.78
CA SER A 373 -7.16 -23.36 -20.02
C SER A 373 -7.51 -24.09 -18.74
N ASN A 374 -8.17 -25.24 -18.90
CA ASN A 374 -8.40 -26.23 -17.84
C ASN A 374 -8.00 -27.65 -18.30
N HIS A 375 -7.36 -27.79 -19.46
CA HIS A 375 -7.11 -29.09 -20.06
C HIS A 375 -5.92 -29.79 -19.36
N PRO A 376 -6.05 -31.06 -18.95
CA PRO A 376 -4.99 -31.77 -18.23
C PRO A 376 -3.65 -31.85 -18.99
N SER A 377 -3.70 -32.07 -20.31
CA SER A 377 -2.49 -32.08 -21.15
C SER A 377 -1.72 -30.76 -21.19
N TYR A 378 -2.34 -29.66 -20.76
CA TYR A 378 -1.73 -28.33 -20.69
C TYR A 378 -1.54 -27.85 -19.24
N GLY A 379 -1.60 -28.73 -18.25
CA GLY A 379 -1.40 -28.36 -16.84
C GLY A 379 -2.67 -28.00 -16.06
N GLY A 380 -3.85 -28.38 -16.57
CA GLY A 380 -5.07 -28.39 -15.75
C GLY A 380 -5.07 -29.55 -14.73
N THR A 381 -5.55 -29.32 -13.53
CA THR A 381 -5.69 -30.33 -12.46
C THR A 381 -6.93 -31.19 -12.66
N HIS A 382 -8.09 -30.55 -12.72
CA HIS A 382 -9.36 -31.20 -13.02
C HIS A 382 -10.35 -30.20 -13.63
N LEU A 383 -11.46 -30.72 -14.14
CA LEU A 383 -12.39 -29.97 -14.97
C LEU A 383 -12.90 -28.63 -14.39
N PRO A 384 -13.23 -28.51 -13.08
CA PRO A 384 -13.67 -27.23 -12.51
C PRO A 384 -12.52 -26.24 -12.21
N ASP A 385 -11.26 -26.63 -12.33
CA ASP A 385 -10.15 -25.70 -12.14
C ASP A 385 -9.82 -25.01 -13.45
N VAL A 386 -10.01 -23.70 -13.48
CA VAL A 386 -9.65 -22.89 -14.63
C VAL A 386 -8.38 -22.13 -14.28
N THR A 387 -7.35 -22.31 -15.09
CA THR A 387 -6.08 -21.61 -14.94
C THR A 387 -6.00 -20.49 -15.98
N LEU A 388 -5.75 -19.28 -15.50
CA LEU A 388 -5.55 -18.08 -16.29
C LEU A 388 -4.09 -17.65 -16.20
N MET A 389 -3.51 -17.27 -17.34
CA MET A 389 -2.17 -16.71 -17.44
C MET A 389 -2.21 -15.38 -18.16
N MET A 390 -1.55 -14.38 -17.58
CA MET A 390 -1.35 -13.08 -18.20
C MET A 390 0.16 -12.73 -18.25
N PRO A 391 0.74 -12.56 -19.46
CA PRO A 391 2.13 -12.13 -19.61
C PRO A 391 2.28 -10.63 -19.31
N ALA A 392 3.24 -10.28 -18.44
CA ALA A 392 3.65 -8.89 -18.26
C ALA A 392 4.65 -8.45 -19.34
N PHE A 393 4.56 -7.18 -19.76
CA PHE A 393 5.46 -6.55 -20.73
C PHE A 393 6.07 -5.27 -20.14
N ASP A 394 7.29 -4.91 -20.56
CA ASP A 394 7.92 -3.64 -20.19
C ASP A 394 7.23 -2.46 -20.91
N SER A 395 7.37 -1.26 -20.33
CA SER A 395 6.95 0.07 -20.82
C SER A 395 7.22 0.35 -22.31
N LYS A 396 8.24 -0.29 -22.90
CA LYS A 396 8.59 -0.17 -24.33
C LYS A 396 7.86 -1.17 -25.24
N GLY A 397 6.85 -1.90 -24.74
CA GLY A 397 6.10 -2.90 -25.51
C GLY A 397 6.91 -4.14 -25.90
N ARG A 398 8.15 -4.25 -25.43
CA ARG A 398 9.00 -5.43 -25.58
C ARG A 398 8.73 -6.36 -24.40
N LYS A 399 8.84 -7.68 -24.63
CA LYS A 399 8.90 -8.67 -23.55
C LYS A 399 9.89 -8.16 -22.51
N SER A 400 9.44 -8.02 -21.27
CA SER A 400 10.20 -7.41 -20.18
C SER A 400 11.54 -8.11 -20.06
N SER A 401 12.56 -7.47 -20.61
CA SER A 401 13.95 -7.86 -20.49
C SER A 401 14.54 -6.88 -19.50
N PHE A 402 14.23 -7.10 -18.22
CA PHE A 402 14.85 -6.33 -17.16
C PHE A 402 16.28 -6.86 -17.00
N THR A 403 17.22 -6.08 -17.53
CA THR A 403 18.66 -6.07 -17.28
C THR A 403 19.43 -7.37 -17.56
N ARG A 404 20.33 -7.27 -18.54
CA ARG A 404 21.27 -8.22 -19.17
C ARG A 404 22.07 -9.21 -18.27
N HIS A 405 21.82 -9.30 -16.97
CA HIS A 405 22.59 -10.11 -16.01
C HIS A 405 21.75 -10.88 -14.97
N LEU A 406 20.45 -10.65 -14.90
CA LEU A 406 19.47 -11.58 -14.35
C LEU A 406 18.68 -12.10 -15.56
N GLY A 407 18.40 -13.40 -15.66
CA GLY A 407 17.64 -13.97 -16.79
C GLY A 407 16.33 -13.22 -17.04
N PRO A 408 15.65 -13.44 -18.17
CA PRO A 408 14.41 -12.73 -18.48
C PRO A 408 13.35 -13.00 -17.39
N ILE A 409 13.21 -12.09 -16.43
CA ILE A 409 12.12 -12.11 -15.45
C ILE A 409 10.95 -11.42 -16.15
N MET A 410 10.17 -12.20 -16.90
CA MET A 410 8.79 -11.80 -17.22
C MET A 410 7.95 -12.24 -16.03
N PRO A 411 7.38 -11.34 -15.21
CA PRO A 411 6.37 -11.77 -14.24
C PRO A 411 5.15 -12.25 -15.03
N ILE A 412 5.00 -13.57 -15.11
CA ILE A 412 3.79 -14.19 -15.65
C ILE A 412 2.85 -14.35 -14.48
N LEU A 413 1.73 -13.64 -14.54
CA LEU A 413 0.73 -13.72 -13.51
C LEU A 413 -0.19 -14.90 -13.79
N VAL A 414 -0.30 -15.81 -12.83
CA VAL A 414 -1.19 -16.97 -12.96
C VAL A 414 -2.16 -16.97 -11.81
N VAL A 415 -3.44 -17.11 -12.17
CA VAL A 415 -4.53 -17.33 -11.23
C VAL A 415 -5.17 -18.66 -11.62
N SER A 416 -5.11 -19.64 -10.73
CA SER A 416 -5.93 -20.86 -10.84
C SER A 416 -7.03 -20.78 -9.81
N ALA A 417 -8.28 -20.84 -10.22
CA ALA A 417 -9.41 -20.80 -9.30
C ALA A 417 -10.41 -21.91 -9.65
N LEU A 418 -11.02 -22.47 -8.62
CA LEU A 418 -12.09 -23.45 -8.79
C LEU A 418 -13.36 -22.71 -9.23
N VAL A 419 -13.62 -22.75 -10.53
CA VAL A 419 -14.91 -22.33 -11.10
C VAL A 419 -15.76 -23.59 -11.15
N ALA A 420 -16.82 -23.66 -10.34
CA ALA A 420 -17.81 -24.74 -10.43
C ALA A 420 -18.52 -24.70 -11.81
N CYS A 421 -17.84 -25.19 -12.83
CA CYS A 421 -18.24 -25.13 -14.22
C CYS A 421 -19.04 -26.40 -14.49
N HIS A 422 -20.35 -26.38 -14.22
CA HIS A 422 -21.30 -27.34 -14.80
C HIS A 422 -21.42 -27.21 -16.33
N LEU A 423 -20.60 -26.34 -16.94
CA LEU A 423 -20.52 -26.01 -18.36
C LEU A 423 -19.83 -27.10 -19.21
N ILE A 424 -19.42 -28.21 -18.61
CA ILE A 424 -18.86 -29.33 -19.35
C ILE A 424 -19.55 -30.63 -18.92
N ARG A 425 -20.76 -30.86 -19.44
CA ARG A 425 -21.17 -32.25 -19.72
C ARG A 425 -20.25 -32.78 -20.83
N GLY A 426 -19.12 -33.35 -20.45
CA GLY A 426 -18.34 -34.28 -21.28
C GLY A 426 -17.31 -33.74 -22.29
N ASN A 427 -17.05 -32.44 -22.40
CA ASN A 427 -16.04 -31.90 -23.35
C ASN A 427 -14.91 -31.09 -22.71
N CYS A 428 -13.76 -31.73 -22.50
CA CYS A 428 -12.48 -31.03 -22.39
C CYS A 428 -12.35 -30.05 -23.58
N SER A 429 -12.22 -28.74 -23.32
CA SER A 429 -12.00 -27.80 -24.43
C SER A 429 -10.61 -28.02 -24.99
N LYS A 430 -10.51 -28.74 -26.11
CA LYS A 430 -9.28 -28.78 -26.95
C LYS A 430 -8.95 -27.40 -27.56
N ARG A 431 -9.85 -26.42 -27.47
CA ARG A 431 -9.65 -25.06 -27.96
C ARG A 431 -9.20 -24.16 -26.82
N GLU A 432 -7.92 -23.85 -26.79
CA GLU A 432 -7.36 -22.70 -26.09
C GLU A 432 -7.99 -21.43 -26.63
N ARG A 433 -8.33 -20.47 -25.76
CA ARG A 433 -8.87 -19.18 -26.19
C ARG A 433 -7.94 -18.07 -25.72
N ARG A 434 -7.50 -17.26 -26.69
CA ARG A 434 -6.79 -16.01 -26.49
C ARG A 434 -7.79 -14.87 -26.62
N PHE A 435 -7.80 -13.97 -25.64
CA PHE A 435 -8.55 -12.72 -25.71
C PHE A 435 -7.56 -11.56 -25.91
N GLY A 436 -7.77 -10.73 -26.94
CA GLY A 436 -6.90 -9.60 -27.28
C GLY A 436 -7.39 -8.27 -26.70
N ALA A 437 -6.49 -7.33 -26.45
CA ALA A 437 -6.77 -6.04 -25.77
C ALA A 437 -7.83 -5.12 -26.43
N LYS A 438 -8.21 -5.32 -27.70
CA LYS A 438 -9.16 -4.46 -28.44
C LYS A 438 -10.58 -5.03 -28.57
N SER A 439 -10.86 -6.23 -28.05
CA SER A 439 -12.16 -6.90 -28.19
C SER A 439 -12.82 -7.17 -26.85
N TRP A 440 -12.78 -6.21 -25.92
CA TRP A 440 -13.41 -6.33 -24.61
C TRP A 440 -14.74 -5.56 -24.57
N SER A 441 -15.66 -5.88 -25.48
CA SER A 441 -17.10 -5.94 -25.17
C SER A 441 -17.39 -7.34 -24.57
N ALA A 442 -16.68 -7.66 -23.49
CA ALA A 442 -16.49 -9.02 -22.99
C ALA A 442 -17.64 -9.53 -22.11
N GLU A 443 -18.84 -9.02 -22.33
CA GLU A 443 -20.04 -9.75 -21.99
C GLU A 443 -20.46 -10.64 -23.16
N GLU A 444 -20.57 -10.14 -24.39
CA GLU A 444 -21.19 -10.88 -25.49
C GLU A 444 -20.49 -12.20 -25.87
N SER A 445 -19.15 -12.27 -25.90
CA SER A 445 -18.44 -13.51 -26.29
C SER A 445 -18.34 -14.53 -25.15
N LEU A 446 -18.37 -14.07 -23.90
CA LEU A 446 -18.40 -14.90 -22.69
C LEU A 446 -19.83 -15.41 -22.43
N MET A 447 -20.82 -14.51 -22.52
CA MET A 447 -22.26 -14.79 -22.53
C MET A 447 -22.65 -15.73 -23.68
N ARG A 448 -22.12 -15.58 -24.91
CA ARG A 448 -22.41 -16.53 -26.01
C ARG A 448 -21.90 -17.95 -25.77
N SER A 449 -20.91 -18.14 -24.90
CA SER A 449 -20.49 -19.46 -24.44
C SER A 449 -21.27 -19.96 -23.22
N ALA A 450 -21.86 -19.05 -22.44
CA ALA A 450 -22.72 -19.34 -21.30
C ALA A 450 -24.21 -19.50 -21.67
N SER A 451 -24.65 -18.95 -22.81
CA SER A 451 -26.04 -18.89 -23.26
C SER A 451 -26.57 -20.23 -23.79
N SER A 452 -25.69 -21.22 -24.01
CA SER A 452 -26.12 -22.56 -24.42
C SER A 452 -26.60 -23.44 -23.26
N SER A 453 -26.52 -23.01 -21.99
CA SER A 453 -27.10 -23.80 -20.89
C SER A 453 -27.20 -23.05 -19.53
N CYS A 454 -28.43 -22.64 -19.24
CA CYS A 454 -29.06 -22.41 -17.93
C CYS A 454 -28.53 -21.26 -17.03
N SER A 455 -29.51 -20.45 -16.60
CA SER A 455 -29.49 -19.26 -15.76
C SER A 455 -28.97 -19.50 -14.33
N THR A 456 -27.72 -19.16 -14.05
CA THR A 456 -27.23 -19.00 -12.65
C THR A 456 -26.21 -17.86 -12.56
N MET A 457 -26.56 -16.81 -11.81
CA MET A 457 -25.89 -15.50 -11.70
C MET A 457 -24.47 -15.49 -11.08
N SER A 458 -23.94 -16.62 -10.60
CA SER A 458 -22.63 -16.68 -9.92
C SER A 458 -21.41 -16.81 -10.86
N ARG A 459 -21.65 -17.11 -12.14
CA ARG A 459 -20.61 -17.52 -13.12
C ARG A 459 -19.75 -16.37 -13.69
N PRO A 460 -20.29 -15.18 -13.99
CA PRO A 460 -19.50 -14.08 -14.56
C PRO A 460 -18.52 -13.48 -13.54
N GLY A 461 -18.92 -13.41 -12.26
CA GLY A 461 -18.16 -12.68 -11.23
C GLY A 461 -16.76 -13.23 -10.94
N ILE A 462 -16.58 -14.55 -10.96
CA ILE A 462 -15.28 -15.18 -10.69
C ILE A 462 -14.31 -14.92 -11.85
N LEU A 463 -14.78 -15.06 -13.10
CA LEU A 463 -13.92 -14.89 -14.27
C LEU A 463 -13.54 -13.43 -14.48
N VAL A 464 -14.49 -12.52 -14.21
CA VAL A 464 -14.28 -11.07 -14.25
C VAL A 464 -13.24 -10.65 -13.20
N ALA A 465 -13.38 -11.09 -11.94
CA ALA A 465 -12.38 -10.84 -10.91
C ALA A 465 -11.01 -11.49 -11.25
N ALA A 466 -10.99 -12.74 -11.68
CA ALA A 466 -9.75 -13.46 -12.01
C ALA A 466 -8.99 -12.88 -13.21
N VAL A 467 -9.67 -12.14 -14.11
CA VAL A 467 -9.06 -11.46 -15.27
C VAL A 467 -8.67 -10.02 -14.96
N LEU A 468 -9.49 -9.29 -14.19
CA LEU A 468 -9.28 -7.86 -13.94
C LEU A 468 -8.26 -7.58 -12.85
N VAL A 469 -8.16 -8.45 -11.83
CA VAL A 469 -7.13 -8.35 -10.78
C VAL A 469 -5.71 -8.39 -11.36
N PRO A 470 -5.38 -9.31 -12.28
CA PRO A 470 -4.11 -9.29 -13.00
C PRO A 470 -3.80 -7.99 -13.76
N LEU A 471 -4.80 -7.41 -14.45
CA LEU A 471 -4.62 -6.24 -15.33
C LEU A 471 -4.11 -5.02 -14.56
N ARG A 472 -4.62 -4.77 -13.34
CA ARG A 472 -4.16 -3.68 -12.46
C ARG A 472 -2.72 -3.86 -11.99
N ILE A 473 -2.31 -5.09 -11.74
CA ILE A 473 -0.94 -5.39 -11.28
C ILE A 473 0.04 -5.15 -12.42
N THR A 474 -0.32 -5.46 -13.68
CA THR A 474 0.54 -5.12 -14.82
C THR A 474 0.63 -3.62 -15.14
N SER A 475 -0.39 -2.81 -14.83
CA SER A 475 -0.32 -1.36 -15.00
C SER A 475 0.55 -0.72 -13.92
N THR A 476 0.41 -1.12 -12.66
CA THR A 476 1.24 -0.65 -11.52
C THR A 476 2.69 -1.14 -11.59
N THR A 477 2.94 -2.36 -12.06
CA THR A 477 4.33 -2.85 -12.27
C THR A 477 5.07 -2.12 -13.39
N SER A 478 4.37 -1.43 -14.31
CA SER A 478 5.03 -0.58 -15.31
C SER A 478 5.67 0.70 -14.72
N GLU A 479 5.28 1.08 -13.50
CA GLU A 479 5.89 2.17 -12.72
C GLU A 479 7.14 1.74 -11.91
N LEU A 480 7.59 0.48 -12.02
CA LEU A 480 8.77 -0.07 -11.33
C LEU A 480 10.13 0.52 -11.77
N ARG A 481 10.16 1.70 -12.40
CA ARG A 481 11.42 2.42 -12.68
C ARG A 481 11.91 3.16 -11.44
N CYS A 482 13.15 2.88 -11.04
CA CYS A 482 14.01 3.94 -10.54
C CYS A 482 13.99 5.07 -11.56
N GLN A 483 13.54 6.26 -11.16
CA GLN A 483 13.74 7.48 -11.94
C GLN A 483 15.23 7.58 -12.28
N PRO A 484 15.63 7.66 -13.57
CA PRO A 484 16.98 8.03 -13.90
C PRO A 484 17.16 9.49 -13.48
N THR A 485 18.09 9.74 -12.56
CA THR A 485 18.61 11.07 -12.25
C THR A 485 18.97 11.76 -13.56
N LYS A 486 18.23 12.81 -13.93
CA LYS A 486 18.62 13.70 -15.02
C LYS A 486 19.94 14.36 -14.63
N ARG A 487 21.06 13.87 -15.16
CA ARG A 487 22.29 14.66 -15.28
C ARG A 487 22.02 15.74 -16.33
N GLU A 488 21.69 16.95 -15.87
CA GLU A 488 21.80 18.14 -16.70
C GLU A 488 23.29 18.40 -16.96
N SER A 489 23.77 17.96 -18.13
CA SER A 489 25.01 18.43 -18.70
C SER A 489 24.83 19.87 -19.18
N ARG A 490 25.14 20.85 -18.33
CA ARG A 490 25.40 22.22 -18.76
C ARG A 490 26.68 22.22 -19.60
N SER A 491 26.55 22.23 -20.93
CA SER A 491 27.65 22.66 -21.80
C SER A 491 27.63 24.18 -21.88
N LEU A 492 28.59 24.80 -21.19
CA LEU A 492 29.03 26.14 -21.49
C LEU A 492 29.54 26.18 -22.94
N ARG A 493 28.90 27.00 -23.78
CA ARG A 493 29.57 27.71 -24.88
C ARG A 493 29.07 29.14 -24.86
N LEU A 494 30.06 30.04 -24.95
CA LEU A 494 30.09 31.50 -24.96
C LEU A 494 28.81 32.21 -25.41
#